data_AF-A0A9D7VNB1-F1
#
_entry.id   AF-A0A9D7VNB1-F1
#
_cell.length_a   1.000
_cell.length_b   1.000
_cell.length_c   1.000
_cell.angle_alpha   90.00
_cell.angle_beta   90.00
_cell.angle_gamma   90.00
#
_symmetry.space_group_name_H-M   'P 1'
#
loop_
_entity.id
_entity.type
_entity.pdbx_description
1 polymer ?
#
loop_
_entity_poly.entity_id
_entity_poly.type
_entity_poly.pdbx_seq_one_letter_code
_entity_poly.pdbx_strand_id
1 'polypeptide(L)' 'MAEAPADYIKVMLRGIVGIELHVEALDGVWKLNQAKSAGDRAGTARGLAGASREEARALAPLVPTDPPGS' A
#
# COMPACT_ATOMS: atom_id res chain seq x y z
N MET A 1 -9.73 14.10 32.31
CA MET A 1 -9.14 14.75 31.12
C MET A 1 -9.97 15.98 30.83
N ALA A 2 -9.39 17.19 30.96
CA ALA A 2 -10.11 18.42 30.66
C ALA A 2 -10.11 18.66 29.15
N GLU A 3 -11.29 18.87 28.58
CA GLU A 3 -11.46 19.20 27.17
C GLU A 3 -10.80 20.56 26.87
N ALA A 4 -10.13 20.67 25.72
CA ALA A 4 -9.42 21.88 25.36
C ALA A 4 -10.40 23.07 25.28
N PRO A 5 -10.05 24.25 25.82
CA PRO A 5 -10.91 25.44 25.74
C PRO A 5 -11.29 25.71 24.29
N ALA A 6 -12.58 25.93 24.03
CA ALA A 6 -13.12 26.07 22.68
C ALA A 6 -12.39 27.12 21.82
N ASP A 7 -11.81 28.14 22.45
CA ASP A 7 -11.06 29.19 21.77
C ASP A 7 -9.69 28.73 21.27
N TYR A 8 -9.07 27.76 21.94
CA TYR A 8 -7.81 27.15 21.49
C TYR A 8 -8.00 26.36 20.19
N ILE A 9 -9.08 25.58 20.10
CA ILE A 9 -9.44 24.82 18.89
C ILE A 9 -9.74 25.77 17.72
N LYS A 10 -10.49 26.86 17.96
CA LYS A 10 -10.80 27.86 16.92
C LYS A 10 -9.56 28.53 16.32
N VAL A 11 -8.53 28.79 17.13
CA VAL A 11 -7.26 29.36 16.64
C VAL A 11 -6.52 28.37 15.77
N MET A 12 -6.44 27.10 16.17
CA MET A 12 -5.74 26.07 15.38
C MET A 12 -6.43 25.83 14.02
N LEU A 13 -7.77 25.84 13.99
CA LEU A 13 -8.52 25.64 12.74
C LEU A 13 -8.30 26.75 11.71
N ARG A 14 -7.98 27.99 12.13
CA ARG A 14 -7.70 29.10 11.20
C ARG A 14 -6.49 28.86 10.30
N GLY A 15 -5.55 28.02 10.72
CA GLY A 15 -4.36 27.67 9.94
C GLY A 15 -4.54 26.48 9.00
N ILE A 16 -5.71 25.84 9.00
CA ILE A 16 -5.95 24.61 8.25
C ILE A 16 -6.72 24.93 6.97
N VAL A 17 -6.14 24.58 5.84
CA VAL A 17 -6.84 24.57 4.54
C VAL A 17 -7.42 23.18 4.33
N GLY A 18 -8.75 23.07 4.38
CA GLY A 18 -9.45 21.85 4.01
C GLY A 18 -9.42 21.65 2.50
N ILE A 19 -9.04 20.46 2.05
CA ILE A 19 -9.19 20.03 0.65
C ILE A 19 -10.05 18.78 0.60
N GLU A 20 -10.84 18.66 -0.46
CA GLU A 20 -11.63 17.47 -0.77
C GLU A 20 -11.18 16.93 -2.12
N LEU A 21 -10.89 15.64 -2.17
CA LEU A 21 -10.49 14.95 -3.39
C LEU A 21 -11.58 13.96 -3.76
N HIS A 22 -12.25 14.21 -4.88
CA HIS A 22 -13.16 13.24 -5.46
C HIS A 22 -12.34 12.21 -6.26
N VAL A 23 -12.48 10.93 -5.93
CA VAL A 23 -11.77 9.86 -6.63
C VAL A 23 -12.56 9.48 -7.88
N GLU A 24 -12.07 9.88 -9.04
CA GLU A 24 -12.69 9.53 -10.33
C GLU A 24 -12.24 8.16 -10.84
N ALA A 25 -10.94 7.84 -10.68
CA ALA A 25 -10.35 6.57 -11.04
C ALA A 25 -9.08 6.30 -10.22
N LEU A 26 -8.74 5.02 -10.08
CA LEU A 26 -7.49 4.58 -9.45
C LEU A 26 -6.77 3.62 -10.40
N ASP A 27 -5.65 4.09 -10.96
CA ASP A 27 -4.77 3.27 -11.78
C ASP A 27 -3.57 2.79 -10.96
N GLY A 28 -3.36 1.49 -10.92
CA GLY A 28 -2.25 0.86 -10.21
C GLY A 28 -1.41 -0.02 -11.13
N VAL A 29 -0.09 0.10 -11.04
CA VAL A 29 0.83 -0.84 -11.70
C VAL A 29 1.31 -1.86 -10.68
N TRP A 30 0.86 -3.10 -10.81
CA TRP A 30 1.44 -4.22 -10.07
C TRP A 30 2.83 -4.49 -10.65
N LYS A 31 3.91 -4.36 -9.87
CA LYS A 31 5.28 -4.67 -10.31
C LYS A 31 5.83 -5.87 -9.53
N LEU A 32 5.24 -7.04 -9.74
CA LEU A 32 5.62 -8.28 -9.06
C LEU A 32 6.07 -9.37 -10.04
N ASN A 33 6.89 -8.98 -11.01
CA ASN A 33 7.64 -9.90 -11.88
C ASN A 33 6.79 -10.73 -12.85
N GLN A 34 5.66 -10.19 -13.29
CA GLN A 34 4.64 -10.89 -14.09
C GLN A 34 5.13 -11.31 -15.48
N ALA A 35 6.07 -10.56 -16.06
CA ALA A 35 6.66 -10.85 -17.37
C ALA A 35 7.76 -11.94 -17.34
N LYS A 36 8.10 -12.47 -16.16
CA LYS A 36 9.14 -13.49 -16.02
C LYS A 36 8.57 -14.89 -16.04
N SER A 37 9.46 -15.89 -16.14
CA SER A 37 9.07 -17.31 -16.14
C SER A 37 8.39 -17.70 -14.83
N ALA A 38 7.61 -18.80 -14.85
CA ALA A 38 6.98 -19.31 -13.64
C ALA A 38 8.00 -19.67 -12.54
N GLY A 39 9.18 -20.16 -12.93
CA GLY A 39 10.29 -20.46 -12.02
C GLY A 39 10.82 -19.20 -11.31
N ASP A 40 11.01 -18.11 -12.04
CA ASP A 40 11.48 -16.84 -11.48
C ASP A 40 10.46 -16.25 -10.50
N ARG A 41 9.17 -16.35 -10.83
CA ARG A 41 8.08 -15.87 -9.96
C ARG A 41 8.02 -16.70 -8.66
N ALA A 42 8.08 -18.02 -8.76
CA ALA A 42 8.11 -18.91 -7.60
C ALA A 42 9.35 -18.68 -6.71
N GLY A 43 10.52 -18.46 -7.33
CA GLY A 43 11.75 -18.11 -6.61
C GLY A 43 11.64 -16.77 -5.89
N THR A 44 11.05 -15.76 -6.55
CA THR A 44 10.81 -14.43 -5.97
C THR A 44 9.86 -14.52 -4.78
N ALA A 45 8.72 -15.20 -4.91
CA ALA A 45 7.75 -15.39 -3.84
C ALA A 45 8.38 -16.07 -2.61
N ARG A 46 9.18 -17.13 -2.84
CA ARG A 46 9.89 -17.84 -1.77
C ARG A 46 10.92 -16.97 -1.07
N GLY A 47 11.69 -16.19 -1.83
CA GLY A 47 12.68 -15.26 -1.27
C GLY A 47 12.04 -14.17 -0.42
N LEU A 48 10.93 -13.61 -0.90
CA LEU A 48 10.15 -12.60 -0.16
C LEU A 48 9.53 -13.16 1.12
N ALA A 49 9.01 -14.39 1.10
CA ALA A 49 8.43 -15.03 2.28
C ALA A 49 9.46 -15.29 3.40
N GLY A 50 10.73 -15.49 3.03
CA GLY A 50 11.84 -15.70 3.98
C GLY A 50 12.53 -14.42 4.45
N ALA A 51 12.12 -13.24 3.99
CA ALA A 51 12.79 -11.99 4.33
C ALA A 51 12.54 -11.58 5.79
N SER A 52 13.53 -10.94 6.43
CA SER A 52 13.40 -10.42 7.80
C SER A 52 12.41 -9.25 7.89
N ARG A 53 12.37 -8.42 6.84
CA ARG A 53 11.46 -7.28 6.72
C ARG A 53 10.02 -7.76 6.54
N GLU A 54 9.12 -7.15 7.29
CA GLU A 54 7.69 -7.46 7.23
C GLU A 54 7.08 -7.06 5.88
N GLU A 55 7.49 -5.91 5.33
CA GLU A 55 6.99 -5.41 4.05
C GLU A 55 7.35 -6.36 2.90
N ALA A 56 8.54 -6.95 2.95
CA ALA A 56 8.97 -7.93 1.96
C ALA A 56 8.13 -9.21 2.06
N ARG A 57 7.84 -9.70 3.27
CA ARG A 57 6.98 -10.87 3.49
C ARG A 57 5.54 -10.61 3.04
N ALA A 58 5.03 -9.41 3.27
CA ALA A 58 3.69 -9.02 2.83
C ALA A 58 3.52 -9.04 1.30
N LEU A 59 4.61 -8.85 0.54
CA LEU A 59 4.59 -8.94 -0.92
C LEU A 59 4.66 -10.38 -1.46
N ALA A 60 5.12 -11.35 -0.67
CA ALA A 60 5.24 -12.74 -1.11
C ALA A 60 3.94 -13.36 -1.66
N PRO A 61 2.76 -13.25 -0.99
CA PRO A 61 1.51 -13.80 -1.51
C PRO A 61 0.96 -13.04 -2.71
N LEU A 62 1.51 -11.87 -3.02
CA LEU A 62 1.04 -10.99 -4.09
C LEU A 62 1.73 -11.28 -5.44
N VAL A 63 2.84 -12.03 -5.41
CA VAL A 63 3.54 -12.47 -6.62
C VAL A 63 2.65 -13.47 -7.37
N PRO A 64 2.28 -13.21 -8.63
CA PRO A 64 1.40 -14.11 -9.36
C PRO A 64 2.11 -15.41 -9.68
N THR A 65 1.70 -16.48 -9.01
CA THR A 65 2.19 -17.84 -9.28
C THR A 65 1.34 -18.57 -10.32
N ASP A 66 0.08 -18.15 -10.50
CA ASP A 66 -0.81 -18.68 -11.53
C ASP A 66 -0.48 -18.10 -12.92
N PRO A 67 -0.76 -18.85 -14.00
CA PRO A 67 -0.62 -18.34 -15.36
C PRO A 67 -1.63 -17.20 -15.60
N PRO A 68 -1.27 -16.15 -16.37
CA PRO A 68 -2.22 -15.11 -16.73
C PRO A 68 -3.33 -15.70 -17.61
N GLY A 69 -4.58 -15.73 -17.11
CA GLY A 69 -5.77 -16.09 -17.89
C GLY A 69 -6.69 -17.19 -17.36
N SER A 70 -6.64 -17.55 -16.08
CA SER A 70 -7.71 -18.33 -15.42
C SER A 70 -8.73 -17.42 -14.74
#